data_AF-A0A9P5IV50-F1
#
_entry.id   AF-A0A9P5IV50-F1
#
_cell.length_a   1.000
_cell.length_b   1.000
_cell.length_c   1.000
_cell.angle_alpha   90.00
_cell.angle_beta   90.00
_cell.angle_gamma   90.00
#
_symmetry.space_group_name_H-M   'P 1'
#
loop_
_entity.id
_entity.type
_entity.pdbx_description
1 polymer ?
#
loop_
_entity_poly.entity_id
_entity_poly.type
_entity_poly.pdbx_seq_one_letter_code
_entity_poly.pdbx_strand_id
1 'polypeptide(L)'
;MKAAIAIPVTLAMVYRAGSHKSLTPAGIVAAVLTAGAHALHPWNLPFALLIIFYLIGTRVTKVKHDVKAKLTVQSTGSAGGEGARTHMQVISNSAVASVLTLMHAYQLHKRGNEPESSNDACYTWGGDLLVVGIIANYAAVAADTFSSELGILSSAYPRLITSPTLRKVPPGTNGGVTVWGLVAGLLGSLIIVTVSMALVPFCSTQEFAGNGWSFLQRQRFTYALTIWGALGSVVDSFLGGWFQMSVVDTRTGRIVEGQGGKRVLVVANDPIGLHQEKTTLSDASNTPLKSSLKPGHPSRIIENGYLNILDNNEVNFLMALTMSLGAMVIASWVWNVPFSSIYTF
;
A
#
# COMPACT_ATOMS: atom_id res chain seq x y z
N MET A 1 13.21 -10.75 -17.00
CA MET A 1 13.45 -9.53 -17.80
C MET A 1 14.91 -9.55 -18.20
N LYS A 2 15.26 -9.12 -19.41
CA LYS A 2 16.68 -9.04 -19.79
C LYS A 2 17.40 -8.05 -18.87
N ALA A 3 18.52 -8.48 -18.25
CA ALA A 3 19.29 -7.65 -17.32
C ALA A 3 19.70 -6.29 -17.94
N ALA A 4 19.96 -6.30 -19.26
CA ALA A 4 20.25 -5.11 -20.05
C ALA A 4 19.17 -4.01 -19.99
N ILE A 5 17.91 -4.36 -19.68
CA ILE A 5 16.80 -3.40 -19.49
C ILE A 5 16.60 -3.11 -18.00
N ALA A 6 16.60 -4.15 -17.16
CA ALA A 6 16.31 -4.01 -15.74
C ALA A 6 17.32 -3.13 -15.00
N ILE A 7 18.63 -3.28 -15.31
CA ILE A 7 19.70 -2.54 -14.64
C ILE A 7 19.61 -1.03 -14.93
N PRO A 8 19.57 -0.56 -16.20
CA PRO A 8 19.42 0.87 -16.47
C PRO A 8 18.14 1.47 -15.90
N VAL A 9 17.01 0.75 -15.96
CA VAL A 9 15.75 1.22 -15.40
C VAL A 9 15.85 1.34 -13.88
N THR A 10 16.44 0.36 -13.20
CA THR A 10 16.65 0.41 -11.74
C THR A 10 17.54 1.60 -11.37
N LEU A 11 18.66 1.80 -12.06
CA LEU A 11 19.55 2.94 -11.83
C LEU A 11 18.83 4.28 -12.05
N ALA A 12 18.03 4.40 -13.12
CA ALA A 12 17.23 5.60 -13.37
C ALA A 12 16.20 5.85 -12.25
N MET A 13 15.57 4.80 -11.73
CA MET A 13 14.62 4.90 -10.62
C MET A 13 15.29 5.26 -9.30
N VAL A 14 16.49 4.74 -9.03
CA VAL A 14 17.31 5.10 -7.87
C VAL A 14 17.73 6.57 -7.95
N TYR A 15 18.24 7.02 -9.11
CA TYR A 15 18.59 8.41 -9.33
C TYR A 15 17.38 9.33 -9.12
N ARG A 16 16.23 8.97 -9.71
CA ARG A 16 14.97 9.69 -9.52
C ARG A 16 14.55 9.74 -8.06
N ALA A 17 14.70 8.64 -7.33
CA ALA A 17 14.32 8.55 -5.93
C ALA A 17 15.16 9.47 -5.06
N GLY A 18 16.47 9.50 -5.30
CA GLY A 18 17.40 10.40 -4.62
C GLY A 18 17.17 11.87 -4.97
N SER A 19 17.04 12.21 -6.26
CA SER A 19 16.90 13.60 -6.72
C SER A 19 15.61 14.25 -6.25
N HIS A 20 14.51 13.51 -6.22
CA HIS A 20 13.21 14.00 -5.76
C HIS A 20 12.94 13.74 -4.27
N LYS A 21 13.92 13.21 -3.52
CA LYS A 21 13.80 12.82 -2.10
C LYS A 21 12.51 12.04 -1.80
N SER A 22 12.09 11.15 -2.71
CA SER A 22 10.85 10.37 -2.56
C SER A 22 11.04 9.14 -1.67
N LEU A 23 12.28 8.65 -1.53
CA LEU A 23 12.66 7.56 -0.64
C LEU A 23 13.76 8.02 0.32
N THR A 24 13.71 7.49 1.54
CA THR A 24 14.85 7.57 2.48
C THR A 24 16.04 6.77 1.95
N PRO A 25 17.29 7.03 2.40
CA PRO A 25 18.45 6.24 1.98
C PRO A 25 18.28 4.73 2.21
N ALA A 26 17.76 4.33 3.38
CA ALA A 26 17.41 2.94 3.65
C ALA A 26 16.28 2.44 2.72
N GLY A 27 15.30 3.30 2.40
CA GLY A 27 14.24 3.01 1.45
C GLY A 27 14.75 2.75 0.03
N ILE A 28 15.82 3.44 -0.41
CA ILE A 28 16.48 3.17 -1.70
C ILE A 28 17.10 1.78 -1.70
N VAL A 29 17.81 1.40 -0.63
CA VAL A 29 18.40 0.05 -0.50
C VAL A 29 17.31 -1.02 -0.57
N ALA A 30 16.23 -0.86 0.21
CA ALA A 30 15.10 -1.77 0.15
C ALA A 30 14.48 -1.83 -1.25
N ALA A 31 14.31 -0.69 -1.92
CA ALA A 31 13.77 -0.63 -3.28
C ALA A 31 14.65 -1.37 -4.28
N VAL A 32 15.98 -1.22 -4.20
CA VAL A 32 16.93 -1.94 -5.06
C VAL A 32 16.86 -3.45 -4.85
N LEU A 33 16.79 -3.91 -3.60
CA LEU A 33 16.64 -5.34 -3.30
C LEU A 33 15.33 -5.91 -3.85
N THR A 34 14.21 -5.20 -3.64
CA THR A 34 12.91 -5.62 -4.17
C THR A 34 12.89 -5.58 -5.70
N ALA A 35 13.49 -4.57 -6.33
CA ALA A 35 13.60 -4.46 -7.78
C ALA A 35 14.46 -5.59 -8.36
N GLY A 36 15.55 -5.97 -7.69
CA GLY A 36 16.36 -7.13 -8.03
C GLY A 36 15.54 -8.42 -8.02
N ALA A 37 14.81 -8.69 -6.93
CA ALA A 37 13.93 -9.87 -6.83
C ALA A 37 12.90 -9.94 -7.97
N HIS A 38 12.32 -8.80 -8.34
CA HIS A 38 11.36 -8.72 -9.45
C HIS A 38 12.01 -8.80 -10.84
N ALA A 39 13.25 -8.31 -10.99
CA ALA A 39 13.98 -8.32 -12.26
C ALA A 39 14.47 -9.73 -12.66
N LEU A 40 14.74 -10.60 -11.67
CA LEU A 40 15.11 -12.00 -11.88
C LEU A 40 14.02 -12.79 -12.60
N HIS A 41 12.75 -12.40 -12.44
CA HIS A 41 11.62 -13.05 -13.05
C HIS A 41 11.69 -13.01 -14.58
N PRO A 42 11.52 -14.11 -15.34
CA PRO A 42 11.63 -14.13 -16.80
C PRO A 42 10.75 -13.10 -17.50
N TRP A 43 9.47 -12.99 -17.11
CA TRP A 43 8.55 -11.98 -17.64
C TRP A 43 8.82 -10.58 -17.08
N ASN A 44 8.52 -9.56 -17.87
CA ASN A 44 8.62 -8.15 -17.49
C ASN A 44 7.57 -7.70 -16.45
N LEU A 45 6.46 -8.44 -16.34
CA LEU A 45 5.29 -8.07 -15.54
C LEU A 45 5.63 -7.65 -14.09
N PRO A 46 6.24 -8.48 -13.23
CA PRO A 46 6.37 -8.14 -11.82
C PRO A 46 7.24 -6.89 -11.59
N PHE A 47 8.33 -6.77 -12.35
CA PHE A 47 9.21 -5.59 -12.29
C PHE A 47 8.48 -4.32 -12.74
N ALA A 48 7.72 -4.40 -13.84
CA ALA A 48 6.97 -3.24 -14.34
C ALA A 48 5.87 -2.80 -13.36
N LEU A 49 5.15 -3.73 -12.72
CA LEU A 49 4.14 -3.40 -11.71
C LEU A 49 4.75 -2.68 -10.50
N LEU A 50 5.91 -3.13 -10.02
CA LEU A 50 6.64 -2.45 -8.94
C LEU A 50 6.98 -1.01 -9.32
N ILE A 51 7.56 -0.79 -10.51
CA ILE A 51 7.94 0.55 -10.98
C ILE A 51 6.70 1.43 -11.17
N ILE A 52 5.64 0.90 -11.78
CA ILE A 52 4.42 1.66 -12.02
C ILE A 52 3.77 2.05 -10.69
N PHE A 53 3.61 1.11 -9.76
CA PHE A 53 3.12 1.39 -8.40
C PHE A 53 3.92 2.50 -7.71
N TYR A 54 5.26 2.40 -7.75
CA TYR A 54 6.12 3.44 -7.19
C TYR A 54 5.89 4.81 -7.84
N LEU A 55 5.83 4.86 -9.17
CA LEU A 55 5.68 6.11 -9.93
C LEU A 55 4.30 6.75 -9.76
N ILE A 56 3.23 5.97 -9.77
CA ILE A 56 1.87 6.49 -9.57
C ILE A 56 1.61 6.83 -8.11
N GLY A 57 2.06 5.98 -7.18
CA GLY A 57 1.94 6.22 -5.74
C GLY A 57 2.66 7.50 -5.33
N THR A 58 3.90 7.69 -5.79
CA THR A 58 4.66 8.94 -5.51
C THR A 58 3.97 10.18 -6.09
N ARG A 59 3.29 10.05 -7.24
CA ARG A 59 2.54 11.18 -7.82
C ARG A 59 1.32 11.51 -6.97
N VAL A 60 0.55 10.51 -6.57
CA VAL A 60 -0.66 10.69 -5.76
C VAL A 60 -0.33 11.25 -4.37
N THR A 61 0.75 10.78 -3.72
CA THR A 61 1.24 11.35 -2.46
C THR A 61 1.55 12.85 -2.58
N LYS A 62 1.97 13.34 -3.76
CA LYS A 62 2.27 14.76 -3.99
C LYS A 62 1.05 15.62 -4.34
N VAL A 63 -0.10 15.03 -4.66
CA VAL A 63 -1.31 15.80 -4.99
C VAL A 63 -1.78 16.59 -3.77
N LYS A 64 -1.84 17.93 -3.91
CA LYS A 64 -2.27 18.87 -2.87
C LYS A 64 -1.60 18.64 -1.51
N HIS A 65 -0.30 18.34 -1.51
CA HIS A 65 0.48 18.04 -0.30
C HIS A 65 0.34 19.14 0.78
N ASP A 66 0.37 20.43 0.38
CA ASP A 66 0.20 21.57 1.29
C ASP A 66 -1.16 21.61 2.00
N VAL A 67 -2.20 21.05 1.37
CA VAL A 67 -3.53 20.94 1.97
C VAL A 67 -3.55 19.78 2.95
N LYS A 68 -2.99 18.62 2.56
CA LYS A 68 -2.92 17.42 3.42
C LYS A 68 -2.13 17.69 4.70
N ALA A 69 -1.03 18.42 4.60
CA ALA A 69 -0.20 18.81 5.75
C ALA A 69 -0.94 19.64 6.80
N LYS A 70 -2.08 20.24 6.44
CA LYS A 70 -2.95 21.01 7.35
C LYS A 70 -4.08 20.17 7.94
N LEU A 71 -4.28 18.93 7.49
CA LEU A 71 -5.36 18.06 7.98
C LEU A 71 -4.92 17.16 9.13
N THR A 72 -3.63 16.85 9.24
CA THR A 72 -3.04 16.06 10.33
C THR A 72 -1.89 16.81 11.01
N VAL A 73 -1.44 16.30 12.16
CA VAL A 73 -0.32 16.85 12.93
C VAL A 73 0.68 15.72 13.17
N GLN A 74 1.98 15.95 12.96
CA GLN A 74 2.95 14.91 13.31
C GLN A 74 3.13 14.83 14.83
N SER A 75 3.47 13.65 15.34
CA SER A 75 3.72 13.42 16.78
C SER A 75 4.81 14.33 17.36
N THR A 76 5.72 14.84 16.52
CA THR A 76 6.81 15.79 16.82
C THR A 76 6.36 17.26 16.88
N GLY A 77 5.11 17.57 16.52
CA GLY A 77 4.53 18.91 16.60
C GLY A 77 4.62 19.74 15.31
N SER A 78 5.24 19.23 14.24
CA SER A 78 5.23 19.85 12.91
C SER A 78 3.92 19.60 12.16
N ALA A 79 3.67 20.39 11.10
CA ALA A 79 2.58 20.13 10.16
C ALA A 79 2.65 18.68 9.65
N GLY A 80 1.47 18.06 9.50
CA GLY A 80 1.32 16.67 9.06
C GLY A 80 1.79 16.43 7.62
N GLY A 81 1.51 15.23 7.11
CA GLY A 81 1.79 14.86 5.73
C GLY A 81 3.00 13.93 5.59
N GLU A 82 2.88 13.00 4.65
CA GLU A 82 3.92 12.02 4.39
C GLU A 82 5.19 12.68 3.84
N GLY A 83 6.33 12.31 4.44
CA GLY A 83 7.67 12.62 3.95
C GLY A 83 8.17 11.58 2.95
N ALA A 84 9.50 11.45 2.83
CA ALA A 84 10.10 10.41 2.01
C ALA A 84 9.74 9.01 2.55
N ARG A 85 9.36 8.07 1.66
CA ARG A 85 8.95 6.74 2.11
C ARG A 85 10.11 5.95 2.70
N THR A 86 9.82 5.21 3.76
CA THR A 86 10.82 4.44 4.51
C THR A 86 11.05 3.05 3.92
N HIS A 87 12.12 2.38 4.33
CA HIS A 87 12.35 0.98 3.98
C HIS A 87 11.21 0.06 4.44
N MET A 88 10.61 0.34 5.60
CA MET A 88 9.45 -0.42 6.11
C MET A 88 8.24 -0.28 5.18
N GLN A 89 7.94 0.94 4.69
CA GLN A 89 6.85 1.15 3.73
C GLN A 89 7.12 0.44 2.40
N VAL A 90 8.38 0.44 1.92
CA VAL A 90 8.76 -0.28 0.71
C VAL A 90 8.56 -1.79 0.88
N ILE A 91 9.10 -2.36 1.96
CA ILE A 91 9.02 -3.81 2.24
C ILE A 91 7.56 -4.23 2.46
N SER A 92 6.78 -3.49 3.23
CA SER A 92 5.40 -3.87 3.57
C SER A 92 4.50 -3.99 2.35
N ASN A 93 4.67 -3.11 1.35
CA ASN A 93 3.87 -3.13 0.14
C ASN A 93 4.37 -4.13 -0.92
N SER A 94 5.62 -4.59 -0.85
CA SER A 94 6.25 -5.35 -1.94
C SER A 94 6.82 -6.71 -1.54
N ALA A 95 6.92 -7.04 -0.25
CA ALA A 95 7.51 -8.29 0.23
C ALA A 95 6.71 -9.52 -0.24
N VAL A 96 5.39 -9.49 -0.10
CA VAL A 96 4.51 -10.58 -0.56
C VAL A 96 4.65 -10.78 -2.07
N ALA A 97 4.54 -9.70 -2.85
CA ALA A 97 4.80 -9.76 -4.29
C ALA A 97 6.21 -10.28 -4.64
N SER A 98 7.24 -9.88 -3.88
CA SER A 98 8.62 -10.35 -4.10
C SER A 98 8.73 -11.85 -3.90
N VAL A 99 8.14 -12.39 -2.83
CA VAL A 99 8.13 -13.83 -2.55
C VAL A 99 7.39 -14.59 -3.66
N LEU A 100 6.17 -14.16 -4.01
CA LEU A 100 5.40 -14.78 -5.08
C LEU A 100 6.11 -14.72 -6.44
N THR A 101 6.79 -13.61 -6.71
CA THR A 101 7.58 -13.42 -7.94
C THR A 101 8.76 -14.37 -8.00
N LEU A 102 9.52 -14.53 -6.91
CA LEU A 102 10.63 -15.48 -6.86
C LEU A 102 10.15 -16.93 -6.97
N MET A 103 9.03 -17.27 -6.33
CA MET A 103 8.40 -18.58 -6.47
C MET A 103 7.98 -18.86 -7.92
N HIS A 104 7.37 -17.87 -8.59
CA HIS A 104 6.95 -18.05 -9.99
C HIS A 104 8.15 -18.11 -10.94
N ALA A 105 9.21 -17.34 -10.68
CA ALA A 105 10.46 -17.44 -11.42
C ALA A 105 11.09 -18.84 -11.29
N TYR A 106 11.06 -19.42 -10.09
CA TYR A 106 11.49 -20.78 -9.84
C TYR A 106 10.61 -21.82 -10.57
N GLN A 107 9.29 -21.63 -10.55
CA GLN A 107 8.34 -22.49 -11.28
C GLN A 107 8.62 -22.49 -12.79
N LEU A 108 8.84 -21.32 -13.39
CA LEU A 108 9.20 -21.20 -14.80
C LEU A 108 10.56 -21.84 -15.11
N HIS A 109 11.55 -21.68 -14.24
CA HIS A 109 12.86 -22.30 -14.41
C HIS A 109 12.79 -23.83 -14.37
N LYS A 110 11.98 -24.41 -13.47
CA LYS A 110 11.72 -25.85 -13.40
C LYS A 110 11.10 -26.39 -14.69
N ARG A 111 10.05 -25.72 -15.20
CA ARG A 111 9.38 -26.10 -16.46
C ARG A 111 10.30 -26.00 -17.68
N GLY A 112 11.10 -24.94 -17.77
CA GLY A 112 12.03 -24.73 -18.89
C GLY A 112 13.19 -25.73 -18.98
N ASN A 113 13.44 -26.51 -17.92
CA ASN A 113 14.42 -27.60 -17.96
C ASN A 113 13.81 -28.92 -18.47
N GLU A 114 12.51 -28.97 -18.79
CA GLU A 114 11.90 -30.13 -19.43
C GLU A 114 12.17 -30.15 -20.94
N PRO A 115 12.62 -31.28 -21.50
CA PRO A 115 13.09 -31.39 -22.88
C PRO A 115 11.99 -31.18 -23.94
N GLU A 116 10.71 -31.15 -23.57
CA GLU A 116 9.57 -30.95 -24.48
C GLU A 116 8.93 -29.55 -24.41
N SER A 117 9.36 -28.66 -23.51
CA SER A 117 8.73 -27.34 -23.37
C SER A 117 9.37 -26.29 -24.29
N SER A 118 8.56 -25.67 -25.15
CA SER A 118 8.96 -24.54 -25.99
C SER A 118 9.43 -23.36 -25.13
N ASN A 119 10.59 -22.80 -25.48
CA ASN A 119 11.35 -21.77 -24.73
C ASN A 119 10.62 -20.46 -24.36
N ASP A 120 9.39 -20.22 -24.79
CA ASP A 120 8.60 -19.06 -24.40
C ASP A 120 7.37 -19.50 -23.58
N ALA A 121 7.58 -19.68 -22.28
CA ALA A 121 6.49 -19.96 -21.34
C ALA A 121 5.52 -18.77 -21.29
N CYS A 122 4.40 -18.86 -22.00
CA CYS A 122 3.30 -17.92 -21.97
C CYS A 122 2.30 -18.28 -20.86
N TYR A 123 1.48 -17.33 -20.43
CA TYR A 123 0.45 -17.51 -19.40
C TYR A 123 -0.83 -18.10 -20.00
N THR A 124 -1.16 -19.34 -19.65
CA THR A 124 -2.39 -20.04 -20.04
C THR A 124 -3.57 -19.69 -19.13
N TRP A 125 -4.80 -19.96 -19.57
CA TRP A 125 -5.98 -19.76 -18.73
C TRP A 125 -5.98 -20.83 -17.62
N GLY A 126 -5.99 -20.39 -16.36
CA GLY A 126 -5.84 -21.31 -15.21
C GLY A 126 -4.41 -21.84 -15.01
N GLY A 127 -3.40 -21.28 -15.68
CA GLY A 127 -2.04 -21.81 -15.66
C GLY A 127 -1.31 -21.62 -14.32
N ASP A 128 -1.23 -20.37 -13.85
CA ASP A 128 -0.34 -20.02 -12.73
C ASP A 128 -1.03 -19.13 -11.68
N LEU A 129 -1.40 -19.73 -10.54
CA LEU A 129 -2.02 -19.02 -9.42
C LEU A 129 -1.11 -17.92 -8.86
N LEU A 130 0.20 -18.10 -8.89
CA LEU A 130 1.17 -17.11 -8.39
C LEU A 130 1.06 -15.77 -9.12
N VAL A 131 0.78 -15.79 -10.42
CA VAL A 131 0.59 -14.56 -11.23
C VAL A 131 -0.62 -13.77 -10.74
N VAL A 132 -1.71 -14.47 -10.41
CA VAL A 132 -2.91 -13.85 -9.81
C VAL A 132 -2.55 -13.15 -8.50
N GLY A 133 -1.78 -13.81 -7.63
CA GLY A 133 -1.35 -13.26 -6.35
C GLY A 133 -0.45 -12.02 -6.49
N ILE A 134 0.46 -12.01 -7.49
CA ILE A 134 1.33 -10.87 -7.79
C ILE A 134 0.52 -9.66 -8.27
N ILE A 135 -0.41 -9.86 -9.22
CA ILE A 135 -1.27 -8.78 -9.71
C ILE A 135 -2.18 -8.26 -8.60
N ALA A 136 -2.79 -9.16 -7.83
CA ALA A 136 -3.65 -8.81 -6.71
C ALA A 136 -2.91 -8.01 -5.63
N ASN A 137 -1.64 -8.35 -5.32
CA ASN A 137 -0.81 -7.59 -4.38
C ASN A 137 -0.75 -6.13 -4.82
N TYR A 138 -0.25 -5.88 -6.03
CA TYR A 138 -0.02 -4.53 -6.53
C TYR A 138 -1.32 -3.76 -6.75
N ALA A 139 -2.39 -4.45 -7.14
CA ALA A 139 -3.71 -3.84 -7.28
C ALA A 139 -4.25 -3.38 -5.92
N ALA A 140 -4.12 -4.20 -4.88
CA ALA A 140 -4.56 -3.88 -3.52
C ALA A 140 -3.74 -2.76 -2.87
N VAL A 141 -2.40 -2.81 -2.93
CA VAL A 141 -1.56 -1.74 -2.36
C VAL A 141 -1.70 -0.42 -3.13
N ALA A 142 -1.95 -0.47 -4.44
CA ALA A 142 -2.27 0.73 -5.22
C ALA A 142 -3.64 1.30 -4.88
N ALA A 143 -4.65 0.45 -4.71
CA ALA A 143 -5.98 0.88 -4.29
C ALA A 143 -5.94 1.55 -2.92
N ASP A 144 -5.26 0.94 -1.96
CA ASP A 144 -5.08 1.49 -0.63
C ASP A 144 -4.34 2.84 -0.67
N THR A 145 -3.21 2.92 -1.38
CA THR A 145 -2.45 4.17 -1.54
C THR A 145 -3.30 5.27 -2.16
N PHE A 146 -4.10 4.97 -3.18
CA PHE A 146 -4.96 5.98 -3.82
C PHE A 146 -6.11 6.39 -2.90
N SER A 147 -6.69 5.43 -2.20
CA SER A 147 -7.82 5.66 -1.29
C SER A 147 -7.42 6.56 -0.13
N SER A 148 -6.30 6.29 0.54
CA SER A 148 -5.81 7.10 1.66
C SER A 148 -5.37 8.50 1.22
N GLU A 149 -4.58 8.60 0.15
CA GLU A 149 -3.95 9.85 -0.28
C GLU A 149 -4.90 10.84 -0.97
N LEU A 150 -5.91 10.34 -1.69
CA LEU A 150 -6.94 11.18 -2.30
C LEU A 150 -8.21 11.25 -1.47
N GLY A 151 -8.51 10.23 -0.66
CA GLY A 151 -9.67 10.20 0.21
C GLY A 151 -9.60 11.20 1.35
N ILE A 152 -8.40 11.48 1.89
CA ILE A 152 -8.22 12.52 2.92
C ILE A 152 -8.59 13.93 2.42
N LEU A 153 -8.53 14.16 1.11
CA LEU A 153 -8.91 15.42 0.47
C LEU A 153 -10.41 15.56 0.22
N SER A 154 -11.21 14.56 0.59
CA SER A 154 -12.66 14.62 0.44
C SER A 154 -13.27 15.74 1.29
N SER A 155 -14.23 16.46 0.74
CA SER A 155 -15.03 17.43 1.49
C SER A 155 -16.04 16.76 2.44
N ALA A 156 -16.36 15.48 2.19
CA ALA A 156 -17.22 14.70 3.06
C ALA A 156 -16.42 14.13 4.25
N TYR A 157 -17.01 14.19 5.44
CA TYR A 157 -16.41 13.58 6.63
C TYR A 157 -16.26 12.06 6.45
N PRO A 158 -15.08 11.49 6.74
CA PRO A 158 -14.89 10.04 6.77
C PRO A 158 -15.80 9.37 7.78
N ARG A 159 -16.15 8.12 7.51
CA ARG A 159 -16.96 7.27 8.38
C ARG A 159 -16.14 6.08 8.84
N LEU A 160 -16.18 5.77 10.13
CA LEU A 160 -15.42 4.64 10.66
C LEU A 160 -16.06 3.31 10.26
N ILE A 161 -15.36 2.49 9.47
CA ILE A 161 -15.89 1.24 8.92
C ILE A 161 -16.17 0.17 9.98
N THR A 162 -15.40 0.17 11.07
CA THR A 162 -15.57 -0.77 12.19
C THR A 162 -16.69 -0.37 13.15
N SER A 163 -17.29 0.81 12.96
CA SER A 163 -18.41 1.28 13.77
C SER A 163 -19.75 0.81 13.18
N PRO A 164 -20.63 0.13 13.95
CA PRO A 164 -21.93 -0.33 13.45
C PRO A 164 -22.83 0.80 12.91
N THR A 165 -22.64 2.02 13.40
CA THR A 165 -23.41 3.21 13.00
C THR A 165 -22.73 4.03 11.91
N LEU A 166 -21.55 3.61 11.43
CA LEU A 166 -20.70 4.35 10.49
C LEU A 166 -20.56 5.83 10.89
N ARG A 167 -20.23 6.04 12.18
CA ARG A 167 -20.09 7.37 12.78
C ARG A 167 -19.02 8.18 12.04
N LYS A 168 -19.21 9.50 12.00
CA LYS A 168 -18.22 10.42 11.42
C LYS A 168 -16.98 10.49 12.31
N VAL A 169 -15.82 10.53 11.68
CA VAL A 169 -14.51 10.67 12.33
C VAL A 169 -13.67 11.75 11.63
N PRO A 170 -12.67 12.33 12.31
CA PRO A 170 -11.77 13.30 11.69
C PRO A 170 -11.00 12.72 10.48
N PRO A 171 -10.66 13.53 9.47
CA PRO A 171 -9.75 13.14 8.40
C PRO A 171 -8.40 12.62 8.94
N GLY A 172 -7.90 11.53 8.34
CA GLY A 172 -6.68 10.85 8.78
C GLY A 172 -6.90 9.76 9.84
N THR A 173 -8.15 9.52 10.28
CA THR A 173 -8.45 8.42 11.22
C THR A 173 -8.27 7.07 10.52
N ASN A 174 -7.52 6.15 11.14
CA ASN A 174 -7.34 4.79 10.66
C ASN A 174 -8.70 4.09 10.61
N GLY A 175 -9.05 3.54 9.45
CA GLY A 175 -10.37 2.96 9.18
C GLY A 175 -11.50 3.95 8.87
N GLY A 176 -11.18 5.23 8.74
CA GLY A 176 -12.10 6.23 8.20
C GLY A 176 -12.20 6.13 6.68
N VAL A 177 -13.36 5.75 6.16
CA VAL A 177 -13.61 5.62 4.72
C VAL A 177 -14.46 6.77 4.17
N THR A 178 -14.16 7.20 2.95
CA THR A 178 -14.97 8.15 2.17
C THR A 178 -15.32 7.55 0.82
N VAL A 179 -16.45 7.96 0.23
CA VAL A 179 -16.83 7.52 -1.12
C VAL A 179 -15.75 7.91 -2.14
N TRP A 180 -15.16 9.09 -1.98
CA TRP A 180 -14.09 9.55 -2.87
C TRP A 180 -12.81 8.72 -2.72
N GLY A 181 -12.46 8.30 -1.51
CA GLY A 181 -11.38 7.35 -1.27
C GLY A 181 -11.64 6.01 -1.97
N LEU A 182 -12.85 5.47 -1.86
CA LEU A 182 -13.20 4.20 -2.54
C LEU A 182 -13.11 4.30 -4.07
N VAL A 183 -13.59 5.40 -4.67
CA VAL A 183 -13.48 5.65 -6.11
C VAL A 183 -12.01 5.81 -6.53
N ALA A 184 -11.22 6.53 -5.74
CA ALA A 184 -9.78 6.67 -5.97
C ALA A 184 -9.07 5.31 -5.89
N GLY A 185 -9.41 4.48 -4.91
CA GLY A 185 -8.88 3.13 -4.76
C GLY A 185 -9.23 2.21 -5.94
N LEU A 186 -10.48 2.27 -6.42
CA LEU A 186 -10.90 1.56 -7.63
C LEU A 186 -10.08 1.99 -8.85
N LEU A 187 -9.80 3.29 -9.01
CA LEU A 187 -8.96 3.81 -10.08
C LEU A 187 -7.50 3.31 -9.96
N GLY A 188 -6.94 3.33 -8.75
CA GLY A 188 -5.58 2.81 -8.50
C GLY A 188 -5.46 1.32 -8.87
N SER A 189 -6.45 0.52 -8.47
CA SER A 189 -6.53 -0.89 -8.84
C SER A 189 -6.67 -1.07 -10.36
N LEU A 190 -7.56 -0.32 -11.00
CA LEU A 190 -7.81 -0.41 -12.44
C LEU A 190 -6.54 -0.13 -13.26
N ILE A 191 -5.76 0.87 -12.87
CA ILE A 191 -4.49 1.20 -13.54
C ILE A 191 -3.54 0.00 -13.48
N ILE A 192 -3.32 -0.58 -12.30
CA ILE A 192 -2.41 -1.72 -12.13
C ILE A 192 -2.89 -2.95 -12.91
N VAL A 193 -4.18 -3.27 -12.85
CA VAL A 193 -4.71 -4.44 -13.56
C VAL A 193 -4.66 -4.23 -15.08
N THR A 194 -4.97 -3.03 -15.57
CA THR A 194 -4.88 -2.71 -17.01
C THR A 194 -3.44 -2.84 -17.52
N VAL A 195 -2.48 -2.29 -16.78
CA VAL A 195 -1.05 -2.47 -17.06
C VAL A 195 -0.67 -3.94 -17.06
N SER A 196 -1.19 -4.70 -16.10
CA SER A 196 -0.93 -6.14 -16.03
C SER A 196 -1.43 -6.85 -17.30
N MET A 197 -2.64 -6.53 -17.75
CA MET A 197 -3.21 -7.11 -18.98
C MET A 197 -2.42 -6.73 -20.24
N ALA A 198 -1.72 -5.59 -20.24
CA ALA A 198 -0.87 -5.19 -21.36
C ALA A 198 0.49 -5.92 -21.37
N LEU A 199 0.99 -6.34 -20.20
CA LEU A 199 2.35 -6.88 -20.03
C LEU A 199 2.39 -8.39 -19.81
N VAL A 200 1.28 -9.02 -19.43
CA VAL A 200 1.20 -10.49 -19.32
C VAL A 200 1.37 -11.12 -20.72
N PRO A 201 2.31 -12.07 -20.90
CA PRO A 201 2.48 -12.79 -22.15
C PRO A 201 1.38 -13.86 -22.29
N PHE A 202 0.17 -13.46 -22.69
CA PHE A 202 -0.95 -14.39 -22.82
C PHE A 202 -0.76 -15.40 -23.95
N CYS A 203 -0.99 -16.68 -23.68
CA CYS A 203 -1.07 -17.70 -24.74
C CYS A 203 -2.28 -17.47 -25.64
N SER A 204 -2.08 -17.59 -26.96
CA SER A 204 -3.18 -17.58 -27.94
C SER A 204 -3.98 -18.88 -27.89
N THR A 205 -5.30 -18.80 -28.10
CA THR A 205 -6.19 -19.96 -28.20
C THR A 205 -5.84 -20.87 -29.38
N GLN A 206 -5.25 -20.31 -30.44
CA GLN A 206 -4.83 -21.04 -31.63
C GLN A 206 -3.52 -21.82 -31.45
N GLU A 207 -2.66 -21.39 -30.53
CA GLU A 207 -1.33 -21.99 -30.29
C GLU A 207 -1.37 -23.09 -29.22
N PHE A 208 -2.34 -23.06 -28.30
CA PHE A 208 -2.34 -23.89 -27.08
C PHE A 208 -3.59 -24.76 -26.92
N ALA A 209 -3.95 -25.55 -27.95
CA ALA A 209 -4.97 -26.61 -27.90
C ALA A 209 -6.29 -26.25 -27.17
N GLY A 210 -6.74 -24.99 -27.22
CA GLY A 210 -7.95 -24.50 -26.55
C GLY A 210 -7.78 -23.94 -25.12
N ASN A 211 -6.59 -24.03 -24.50
CA ASN A 211 -6.29 -23.54 -23.15
C ASN A 211 -5.75 -22.09 -23.10
N GLY A 212 -5.76 -21.39 -24.24
CA GLY A 212 -5.38 -19.98 -24.34
C GLY A 212 -6.44 -19.01 -23.83
N TRP A 213 -6.08 -17.73 -23.71
CA TRP A 213 -6.98 -16.70 -23.20
C TRP A 213 -7.92 -16.13 -24.28
N SER A 214 -9.23 -16.36 -24.14
CA SER A 214 -10.24 -15.63 -24.92
C SER A 214 -10.39 -14.18 -24.49
N PHE A 215 -10.89 -13.31 -25.38
CA PHE A 215 -11.14 -11.91 -25.07
C PHE A 215 -12.10 -11.74 -23.87
N LEU A 216 -13.17 -12.53 -23.83
CA LEU A 216 -14.15 -12.48 -22.75
C LEU A 216 -13.54 -12.91 -21.40
N GLN A 217 -12.67 -13.92 -21.40
CA GLN A 217 -11.93 -14.34 -20.20
C GLN A 217 -10.97 -13.25 -19.71
N ARG A 218 -10.24 -12.58 -20.61
CA ARG A 218 -9.37 -11.45 -20.25
C ARG A 218 -10.17 -10.30 -19.62
N GLN A 219 -11.32 -9.97 -20.20
CA GLN A 219 -12.22 -8.95 -19.65
C GLN A 219 -12.74 -9.33 -18.27
N ARG A 220 -13.25 -10.57 -18.10
CA ARG A 220 -13.74 -11.06 -16.80
C ARG A 220 -12.64 -11.02 -15.74
N PHE A 221 -11.44 -11.46 -16.08
CA PHE A 221 -10.29 -11.43 -15.18
C PHE A 221 -9.90 -10.00 -14.80
N THR A 222 -9.92 -9.08 -15.77
CA THR A 222 -9.67 -7.64 -15.53
C THR A 222 -10.66 -7.05 -14.54
N TYR A 223 -11.96 -7.28 -14.76
CA TYR A 223 -13.01 -6.76 -13.87
C TYR A 223 -12.91 -7.39 -12.48
N ALA A 224 -12.72 -8.71 -12.40
CA ALA A 224 -12.59 -9.43 -11.14
C ALA A 224 -11.40 -8.91 -10.31
N LEU A 225 -10.21 -8.81 -10.91
CA LEU A 225 -9.04 -8.32 -10.19
C LEU A 225 -9.10 -6.82 -9.87
N THR A 226 -9.79 -6.02 -10.69
CA THR A 226 -9.99 -4.59 -10.38
C THR A 226 -10.87 -4.41 -9.15
N ILE A 227 -11.97 -5.17 -9.07
CA ILE A 227 -12.84 -5.15 -7.89
C ILE A 227 -12.10 -5.72 -6.68
N TRP A 228 -11.40 -6.84 -6.86
CA TRP A 228 -10.62 -7.47 -5.79
C TRP A 228 -9.54 -6.53 -5.24
N GLY A 229 -8.76 -5.88 -6.10
CA GLY A 229 -7.77 -4.90 -5.66
C GLY A 229 -8.41 -3.70 -4.94
N ALA A 230 -9.56 -3.19 -5.43
CA ALA A 230 -10.28 -2.12 -4.75
C ALA A 230 -10.73 -2.50 -3.33
N LEU A 231 -11.17 -3.75 -3.13
CA LEU A 231 -11.50 -4.30 -1.81
C LEU A 231 -10.30 -4.29 -0.85
N GLY A 232 -9.07 -4.28 -1.36
CA GLY A 232 -7.86 -4.16 -0.54
C GLY A 232 -7.86 -2.92 0.34
N SER A 233 -8.29 -1.78 -0.19
CA SER A 233 -8.43 -0.53 0.60
C SER A 233 -9.49 -0.62 1.71
N VAL A 234 -10.52 -1.45 1.51
CA VAL A 234 -11.58 -1.70 2.49
C VAL A 234 -11.06 -2.62 3.60
N VAL A 235 -10.31 -3.65 3.22
CA VAL A 235 -9.62 -4.55 4.17
C VAL A 235 -8.61 -3.77 5.00
N ASP A 236 -7.80 -2.91 4.38
CA ASP A 236 -6.87 -2.03 5.08
C ASP A 236 -7.60 -1.17 6.11
N SER A 237 -8.67 -0.48 5.69
CA SER A 237 -9.49 0.35 6.56
C SER A 237 -10.11 -0.44 7.72
N PHE A 238 -10.54 -1.68 7.47
CA PHE A 238 -11.09 -2.54 8.52
C PHE A 238 -10.04 -2.97 9.53
N LEU A 239 -8.88 -3.43 9.05
CA LEU A 239 -7.74 -3.82 9.88
C LEU A 239 -7.22 -2.61 10.68
N GLY A 240 -7.07 -1.46 10.04
CA GLY A 240 -6.64 -0.22 10.67
C GLY A 240 -7.61 0.26 11.74
N GLY A 241 -8.92 0.25 11.44
CA GLY A 241 -9.95 0.65 12.40
C GLY A 241 -10.05 -0.23 13.64
N TRP A 242 -9.58 -1.49 13.57
CA TRP A 242 -9.59 -2.43 14.69
C TRP A 242 -8.24 -2.44 15.44
N PHE A 243 -7.13 -2.53 14.70
CA PHE A 243 -5.81 -2.82 15.26
C PHE A 243 -4.89 -1.60 15.42
N GLN A 244 -5.16 -0.49 14.74
CA GLN A 244 -4.32 0.71 14.82
C GLN A 244 -5.00 1.81 15.62
N MET A 245 -4.27 2.36 16.59
CA MET A 245 -4.75 3.49 17.36
C MET A 245 -4.67 4.79 16.55
N SER A 246 -5.79 5.52 16.45
CA SER A 246 -5.76 6.92 16.03
C SER A 246 -5.94 7.84 17.23
N VAL A 247 -5.13 8.90 17.28
CA VAL A 247 -5.09 9.86 18.38
C VAL A 247 -5.44 11.23 17.85
N VAL A 248 -6.33 11.95 18.52
CA VAL A 248 -6.72 13.33 18.19
C VAL A 248 -6.05 14.29 19.17
N ASP A 249 -5.45 15.36 18.64
CA ASP A 249 -5.02 16.51 19.43
C ASP A 249 -6.25 17.34 19.82
N THR A 250 -6.51 17.48 21.12
CA THR A 250 -7.69 18.18 21.64
C THR A 250 -7.69 19.67 21.37
N ARG A 251 -6.51 20.27 21.11
CA ARG A 251 -6.38 21.69 20.78
C ARG A 251 -6.79 21.99 19.34
N THR A 252 -6.53 21.06 18.43
CA THR A 252 -6.72 21.28 16.98
C THR A 252 -7.85 20.44 16.38
N GLY A 253 -8.31 19.40 17.07
CA GLY A 253 -9.29 18.43 16.56
C GLY A 253 -8.75 17.56 15.42
N ARG A 254 -7.43 17.52 15.23
CA ARG A 254 -6.76 16.82 14.13
C ARG A 254 -6.10 15.53 14.60
N ILE A 255 -5.99 14.58 13.68
CA ILE A 255 -5.31 13.31 13.95
C ILE A 255 -3.80 13.53 14.04
N VAL A 256 -3.21 12.91 15.05
CA VAL A 256 -1.77 12.85 15.29
C VAL A 256 -1.23 11.61 14.60
N GLU A 257 -0.26 11.79 13.70
CA GLU A 257 0.40 10.72 12.96
C GLU A 257 1.80 10.47 13.52
N GLY A 258 2.17 9.20 13.65
CA GLY A 258 3.54 8.83 14.02
C GLY A 258 4.48 8.84 12.81
N GLN A 259 5.74 9.19 13.04
CA GLN A 259 6.73 9.32 11.97
C GLN A 259 6.96 7.99 11.24
N GLY A 260 6.84 8.00 9.91
CA GLY A 260 7.09 6.82 9.08
C GLY A 260 6.09 5.67 9.28
N GLY A 261 4.88 5.97 9.75
CA GLY A 261 3.83 4.97 10.00
C GLY A 261 3.92 4.27 11.36
N LYS A 262 4.80 4.74 12.26
CA LYS A 262 4.92 4.20 13.62
C LYS A 262 3.73 4.58 14.50
N ARG A 263 3.50 3.79 15.54
CA ARG A 263 2.47 4.07 16.56
C ARG A 263 2.75 5.38 17.30
N VAL A 264 1.69 6.13 17.59
CA VAL A 264 1.77 7.33 18.43
C VAL A 264 1.82 6.89 19.90
N LEU A 265 2.84 7.33 20.62
CA LEU A 265 2.92 7.12 22.06
C LEU A 265 1.95 8.08 22.75
N VAL A 266 0.99 7.51 23.47
CA VAL A 266 0.14 8.22 24.43
C VAL A 266 0.62 7.78 25.80
N VAL A 267 1.02 8.73 26.65
CA VAL A 267 1.38 8.41 28.03
C VAL A 267 0.10 7.94 28.73
N ALA A 268 0.06 6.65 29.06
CA ALA A 268 -0.99 6.08 29.88
C ALA A 268 -0.77 6.60 31.31
N ASN A 269 -1.57 7.60 31.71
CA ASN A 269 -1.50 8.31 32.99
C ASN A 269 -0.25 9.17 33.19
N ASP A 270 -0.36 10.46 32.90
CA ASP A 270 0.44 11.47 33.60
C ASP A 270 -0.52 12.54 34.17
N PRO A 271 -0.70 12.63 35.50
CA PRO A 271 -1.50 13.69 36.12
C PRO A 271 -0.88 15.09 35.99
N ILE A 272 0.31 15.23 35.39
CA ILE A 272 1.04 16.49 35.40
C ILE A 272 1.62 16.71 34.01
N GLY A 273 1.19 17.81 33.38
CA GLY A 273 1.71 18.22 32.08
C GLY A 273 3.23 18.29 32.10
N LEU A 274 3.84 17.75 31.04
CA LEU A 274 5.26 17.92 30.73
C LEU A 274 5.61 19.41 30.79
N HIS A 275 6.14 19.82 31.94
CA HIS A 275 6.97 21.00 32.07
C HIS A 275 8.24 20.70 31.28
N GLN A 276 8.29 21.23 30.06
CA GLN A 276 9.56 21.44 29.40
C GLN A 276 10.32 22.48 30.23
N GLU A 277 11.35 22.01 30.93
CA GLU A 277 12.26 22.82 31.73
C GLU A 277 12.83 23.94 30.85
N LYS A 278 12.39 25.16 31.15
CA LYS A 278 12.82 26.38 30.47
C LYS A 278 14.17 26.75 31.08
N THR A 279 15.26 26.35 30.42
CA THR A 279 16.57 26.91 30.70
C THR A 279 16.47 28.42 30.52
N THR A 280 16.70 29.13 31.62
CA THR A 280 16.67 30.58 31.75
C THR A 280 17.63 31.24 30.77
N LEU A 281 17.10 32.12 29.92
CA LEU A 281 17.78 33.33 29.45
C LEU A 281 16.70 34.38 29.17
N SER A 282 16.88 35.51 29.84
CA SER A 282 16.12 36.75 29.78
C SER A 282 15.96 37.28 28.36
N ASP A 283 14.76 37.70 27.99
CA ASP A 283 14.50 39.10 27.58
C ASP A 283 13.02 39.36 27.27
N ALA A 284 12.66 40.62 27.46
CA ALA A 284 11.31 41.14 27.63
C ALA A 284 10.51 41.29 26.33
N SER A 285 9.20 41.53 26.54
CA SER A 285 8.17 41.98 25.58
C SER A 285 7.54 40.90 24.69
N ASN A 286 6.33 40.45 25.08
CA ASN A 286 5.12 40.59 24.26
C ASN A 286 3.92 39.90 24.96
N THR A 287 2.81 40.62 24.95
CA THR A 287 1.51 40.30 25.56
C THR A 287 0.98 38.94 25.09
N PRO A 288 0.65 37.97 25.97
CA PRO A 288 0.06 36.72 25.53
C PRO A 288 -1.44 36.88 25.32
N LEU A 289 -1.88 36.56 24.11
CA LEU A 289 -3.27 36.31 23.76
C LEU A 289 -3.83 35.25 24.73
N LYS A 290 -4.89 35.59 25.49
CA LYS A 290 -5.52 34.67 26.46
C LYS A 290 -5.99 33.39 25.78
N SER A 291 -5.29 32.28 26.01
CA SER A 291 -5.81 30.95 25.71
C SER A 291 -6.91 30.61 26.71
N SER A 292 -8.14 30.51 26.24
CA SER A 292 -9.24 29.91 27.00
C SER A 292 -9.02 28.40 27.07
N LEU A 293 -8.21 27.93 28.02
CA LEU A 293 -8.08 26.53 28.36
C LEU A 293 -8.27 26.37 29.86
N LYS A 294 -9.30 25.63 30.23
CA LYS A 294 -9.48 25.14 31.60
C LYS A 294 -8.31 24.19 31.91
N PRO A 295 -7.57 24.36 33.01
CA PRO A 295 -6.52 23.43 33.40
C PRO A 295 -7.13 22.06 33.72
N GLY A 296 -6.59 20.98 33.12
CA GLY A 296 -6.94 19.60 33.48
C GLY A 296 -7.41 18.66 32.36
N HIS A 297 -7.49 19.07 31.09
CA HIS A 297 -7.86 18.17 29.99
C HIS A 297 -6.62 17.61 29.26
N PRO A 298 -6.59 16.31 28.93
CA PRO A 298 -5.47 15.71 28.21
C PRO A 298 -5.30 16.34 26.83
N SER A 299 -4.05 16.59 26.43
CA SER A 299 -3.72 17.18 25.11
C SER A 299 -3.97 16.22 23.94
N ARG A 300 -4.09 14.92 24.21
CA ARG A 300 -4.29 13.85 23.22
C ARG A 300 -5.34 12.88 23.72
N ILE A 301 -6.32 12.54 22.87
CA ILE A 301 -7.38 11.58 23.15
C ILE A 301 -7.39 10.49 22.08
N ILE A 302 -7.65 9.25 22.47
CA ILE A 302 -7.78 8.12 21.54
C ILE A 302 -9.14 8.21 20.83
N GLU A 303 -9.14 8.21 19.51
CA GLU A 303 -10.36 8.26 18.67
C GLU A 303 -10.95 6.87 18.42
N ASN A 304 -10.09 5.91 18.09
CA ASN A 304 -10.43 4.50 17.83
C ASN A 304 -9.19 3.59 17.92
N GLY A 305 -9.39 2.29 17.72
CA GLY A 305 -8.31 1.31 17.65
C GLY A 305 -7.65 1.01 18.99
N TYR A 306 -8.46 0.82 20.04
CA TYR A 306 -8.02 0.60 21.42
C TYR A 306 -7.07 -0.59 21.61
N LEU A 307 -7.06 -1.56 20.68
CA LEU A 307 -6.13 -2.68 20.75
C LEU A 307 -4.67 -2.25 20.51
N ASN A 308 -4.44 -1.26 19.63
CA ASN A 308 -3.11 -0.70 19.29
C ASN A 308 -1.99 -1.75 19.09
N ILE A 309 -2.33 -2.86 18.43
CA ILE A 309 -1.43 -4.01 18.27
C ILE A 309 -0.47 -3.75 17.11
N LEU A 310 -0.99 -3.20 16.01
CA LEU A 310 -0.28 -3.07 14.74
C LEU A 310 0.03 -1.61 14.41
N ASP A 311 1.15 -1.39 13.73
CA ASP A 311 1.47 -0.11 13.09
C ASP A 311 0.93 -0.01 11.64
N ASN A 312 1.22 1.10 10.96
CA ASN A 312 0.76 1.29 9.58
C ASN A 312 1.37 0.30 8.59
N ASN A 313 2.66 0.04 8.74
CA ASN A 313 3.39 -0.83 7.83
C ASN A 313 2.95 -2.29 8.00
N GLU A 314 2.69 -2.72 9.23
CA GLU A 314 2.21 -4.07 9.54
C GLU A 314 0.80 -4.33 8.98
N VAL A 315 -0.12 -3.36 9.06
CA VAL A 315 -1.45 -3.48 8.47
C VAL A 315 -1.37 -3.53 6.95
N ASN A 316 -0.58 -2.67 6.31
CA ASN A 316 -0.37 -2.71 4.87
C ASN A 316 0.17 -4.06 4.41
N PHE A 317 1.13 -4.64 5.15
CA PHE A 317 1.67 -5.97 4.87
C PHE A 317 0.61 -7.07 5.02
N LEU A 318 -0.19 -7.02 6.09
CA LEU A 318 -1.25 -8.00 6.33
C LEU A 318 -2.35 -7.92 5.26
N MET A 319 -2.73 -6.70 4.86
CA MET A 319 -3.65 -6.48 3.74
C MET A 319 -3.07 -7.04 2.45
N ALA A 320 -1.82 -6.71 2.10
CA ALA A 320 -1.18 -7.24 0.89
C ALA A 320 -1.15 -8.77 0.88
N LEU A 321 -0.78 -9.38 2.01
CA LEU A 321 -0.75 -10.84 2.18
C LEU A 321 -2.12 -11.48 1.98
N THR A 322 -3.14 -10.99 2.69
CA THR A 322 -4.49 -11.55 2.66
C THR A 322 -5.15 -11.37 1.30
N MET A 323 -4.96 -10.20 0.66
CA MET A 323 -5.49 -9.94 -0.68
C MET A 323 -4.80 -10.79 -1.75
N SER A 324 -3.49 -10.98 -1.68
CA SER A 324 -2.77 -11.88 -2.59
C SER A 324 -3.21 -13.32 -2.46
N LEU A 325 -3.17 -13.87 -1.24
CA LEU A 325 -3.55 -15.27 -1.01
C LEU A 325 -5.04 -15.50 -1.27
N GLY A 326 -5.91 -14.58 -0.87
CA GLY A 326 -7.34 -14.67 -1.14
C GLY A 326 -7.66 -14.68 -2.64
N ALA A 327 -6.96 -13.86 -3.44
CA ALA A 327 -7.09 -13.90 -4.90
C ALA A 327 -6.70 -15.27 -5.47
N MET A 328 -5.60 -15.85 -4.98
CA MET A 328 -5.15 -17.18 -5.37
C MET A 328 -6.16 -18.25 -4.98
N VAL A 329 -6.78 -18.15 -3.80
CA VAL A 329 -7.81 -19.10 -3.33
C VAL A 329 -9.04 -19.05 -4.22
N ILE A 330 -9.52 -17.85 -4.51
CA ILE A 330 -10.69 -17.67 -5.38
C ILE A 330 -10.37 -18.15 -6.80
N ALA A 331 -9.20 -17.81 -7.34
CA ALA A 331 -8.79 -18.26 -8.67
C ALA A 331 -8.66 -19.79 -8.73
N SER A 332 -8.08 -20.42 -7.71
CA SER A 332 -7.99 -21.88 -7.56
C SER A 332 -9.38 -22.51 -7.61
N TRP A 333 -10.34 -21.94 -6.87
CA TRP A 333 -11.73 -22.42 -6.86
C TRP A 333 -12.45 -22.21 -8.19
N VAL A 334 -12.34 -21.01 -8.78
CA VAL A 334 -13.00 -20.65 -10.05
C VAL A 334 -12.46 -21.47 -11.23
N TRP A 335 -11.15 -21.71 -11.27
CA TRP A 335 -10.50 -22.47 -12.33
C TRP A 335 -10.42 -23.98 -12.06
N ASN A 336 -10.85 -24.42 -10.88
CA ASN A 336 -10.70 -25.80 -10.41
C ASN A 336 -9.25 -26.31 -10.49
N VAL A 337 -8.30 -25.44 -10.12
CA VAL A 337 -6.85 -25.71 -10.13
C VAL A 337 -6.39 -25.91 -8.69
N PRO A 338 -5.84 -27.07 -8.32
CA PRO A 338 -5.43 -27.32 -6.94
C PRO A 338 -4.22 -26.45 -6.58
N PHE A 339 -4.15 -25.97 -5.32
CA PHE A 339 -2.99 -25.22 -4.83
C PHE A 339 -1.66 -25.97 -4.93
N SER A 340 -1.70 -27.30 -4.94
CA SER A 340 -0.52 -28.13 -5.15
C SER A 340 0.16 -27.82 -6.49
N SER A 341 -0.56 -27.31 -7.51
CA SER A 341 0.00 -26.93 -8.82
C SER A 341 1.09 -25.85 -8.74
N ILE A 342 1.19 -25.13 -7.63
CA ILE A 342 2.29 -24.20 -7.35
C ILE A 342 3.62 -24.97 -7.22
N TYR A 343 3.58 -26.21 -6.73
CA TYR A 343 4.72 -27.06 -6.45
C TYR A 343 4.80 -28.29 -7.36
N THR A 344 3.71 -28.65 -8.04
CA THR A 344 3.72 -29.68 -9.07
C THR A 344 4.20 -29.04 -10.38
N PHE A 345 5.37 -29.47 -10.84
CA PHE A 345 5.95 -29.11 -12.13
C PHE A 345 5.79 -30.29 -13.07
#